data_AF-A0A7H8TA48-F1
#
_entry.id   AF-A0A7H8TA48-F1
#
_cell.length_a   1.000
_cell.length_b   1.000
_cell.length_c   1.000
_cell.angle_alpha   90.00
_cell.angle_beta   90.00
_cell.angle_gamma   90.00
#
_symmetry.space_group_name_H-M   'P 1'
#
loop_
_entity.id
_entity.type
_entity.pdbx_description
1 polymer ?
#
loop_
_entity_poly.entity_id
_entity_poly.type
_entity_poly.pdbx_seq_one_letter_code
_entity_poly.pdbx_strand_id
1 'polypeptide(L)'
;MSAIDWGSVPTWFSAIGTTGALSTTIGIIVRDRRKDAREDAGRVVVWFERPSADDADYEVDQTLIGLIHARNTADRPVFDLRVVIFPDDDRLFMGSNLLTRVLAQGEEEVFPVPFRTAGIDTKPPAEPVAVEFQDVDGVRWLRDLETSTLHRLRPRRRRVRTYLRRQWLFVRNFGWKAFDRRFRRHVAPKGPSWRR
;
A
#
# COMPACT_ATOMS: atom_id res chain seq x y z
N MET A 1 -55.64 31.73 17.80
CA MET A 1 -54.31 31.11 18.03
C MET A 1 -54.32 29.79 17.28
N SER A 2 -53.59 29.69 16.16
CA SER A 2 -53.51 28.46 15.37
C SER A 2 -52.74 27.40 16.15
N ALA A 3 -53.37 26.26 16.41
CA ALA A 3 -52.73 25.12 17.03
C ALA A 3 -51.64 24.59 16.08
N ILE A 4 -50.42 24.43 16.60
CA ILE A 4 -49.31 23.82 15.87
C ILE A 4 -49.64 22.34 15.67
N ASP A 5 -49.80 21.92 14.42
CA ASP A 5 -49.98 20.52 14.04
C ASP A 5 -48.61 19.83 14.00
N TRP A 6 -48.36 18.97 14.99
CA TRP A 6 -47.12 18.19 15.13
C TRP A 6 -47.10 16.93 14.25
N GLY A 7 -48.12 16.75 13.41
CA GLY A 7 -48.30 15.56 12.59
C GLY A 7 -48.73 14.34 13.40
N SER A 8 -49.26 13.33 12.71
CA SER A 8 -49.69 12.09 13.35
C SER A 8 -48.49 11.20 13.70
N VAL A 9 -48.55 10.46 14.83
CA VAL A 9 -47.52 9.48 15.22
C VAL A 9 -47.14 8.52 14.06
N PRO A 10 -48.08 8.00 13.26
CA PRO A 10 -47.75 7.20 12.06
C PRO A 10 -46.85 7.90 11.03
N THR A 11 -46.98 9.22 10.86
CA THR A 11 -46.17 10.01 9.92
C THR A 11 -44.70 10.03 10.33
N TRP A 12 -44.41 10.11 11.64
CA TRP A 12 -43.04 10.07 12.17
C TRP A 12 -42.36 8.73 11.94
N PHE A 13 -43.07 7.62 12.18
CA PHE A 13 -42.54 6.28 11.92
C PHE A 13 -42.25 6.06 10.43
N SER A 14 -43.11 6.56 9.55
CA SER A 14 -42.91 6.47 8.10
C SER A 14 -41.67 7.26 7.64
N ALA A 15 -41.46 8.46 8.20
CA ALA A 15 -40.29 9.28 7.90
C ALA A 15 -38.97 8.64 8.39
N ILE A 16 -38.97 8.09 9.61
CA ILE A 16 -37.81 7.36 10.16
C ILE A 16 -37.52 6.10 9.34
N GLY A 17 -38.55 5.33 8.98
CA GLY A 17 -38.41 4.13 8.14
C GLY A 17 -37.80 4.44 6.78
N THR A 18 -38.28 5.50 6.12
CA THR A 18 -37.74 5.92 4.81
C THR A 18 -36.29 6.39 4.92
N THR A 19 -35.96 7.19 5.93
CA THR A 19 -34.59 7.66 6.18
C THR A 19 -33.64 6.50 6.49
N GLY A 20 -34.10 5.52 7.28
CA GLY A 20 -33.36 4.30 7.59
C GLY A 20 -33.09 3.47 6.36
N ALA A 21 -34.10 3.21 5.52
CA ALA A 21 -33.96 2.46 4.28
C ALA A 21 -32.99 3.15 3.30
N LEU A 22 -33.07 4.48 3.16
CA LEU A 22 -32.17 5.26 2.33
C LEU A 22 -30.72 5.17 2.85
N SER A 23 -30.51 5.33 4.16
CA SER A 23 -29.20 5.25 4.79
C SER A 23 -28.55 3.88 4.60
N THR A 24 -29.34 2.80 4.77
CA THR A 24 -28.88 1.43 4.53
C THR A 24 -28.49 1.22 3.07
N THR A 25 -29.30 1.72 2.13
CA THR A 25 -29.01 1.61 0.68
C THR A 25 -27.71 2.33 0.31
N ILE A 26 -27.53 3.57 0.79
CA ILE A 26 -26.27 4.32 0.60
C ILE A 26 -25.10 3.55 1.22
N GLY A 27 -25.28 2.96 2.40
CA GLY A 27 -24.27 2.16 3.08
C GLY A 27 -23.81 0.95 2.26
N ILE A 28 -24.74 0.25 1.61
CA ILE A 28 -24.45 -0.89 0.74
C ILE A 28 -23.66 -0.42 -0.50
N ILE A 29 -24.13 0.62 -1.19
CA ILE A 29 -23.46 1.16 -2.39
C ILE A 29 -22.01 1.57 -2.07
N VAL A 30 -21.79 2.25 -0.94
CA VAL A 30 -20.45 2.66 -0.52
C VAL A 30 -19.58 1.46 -0.17
N ARG A 31 -20.15 0.40 0.42
CA ARG A 31 -19.43 -0.83 0.73
C ARG A 31 -19.00 -1.56 -0.54
N ASP A 32 -19.89 -1.69 -1.52
CA ASP A 32 -19.63 -2.40 -2.77
C ASP A 32 -18.57 -1.67 -3.59
N ARG A 33 -18.69 -0.34 -3.77
CA ARG A 33 -17.65 0.45 -4.44
C ARG A 33 -16.27 0.32 -3.79
N ARG A 34 -16.21 0.16 -2.47
CA ARG A 34 -14.92 -0.05 -1.76
C ARG A 34 -14.34 -1.43 -2.01
N LYS A 35 -15.18 -2.43 -2.22
CA LYS A 35 -14.76 -3.79 -2.54
C LYS A 35 -14.25 -3.83 -3.97
N ASP A 36 -15.01 -3.29 -4.91
CA ASP A 36 -14.63 -3.23 -6.33
C ASP A 36 -13.30 -2.48 -6.52
N ALA A 37 -13.14 -1.32 -5.89
CA ALA A 37 -11.88 -0.56 -5.94
C ALA A 37 -10.69 -1.35 -5.38
N ARG A 38 -10.90 -2.18 -4.34
CA ARG A 38 -9.84 -3.03 -3.78
C ARG A 38 -9.50 -4.19 -4.70
N GLU A 39 -10.50 -4.78 -5.34
CA GLU A 39 -10.30 -5.87 -6.30
C GLU A 39 -9.56 -5.37 -7.54
N ASP A 40 -9.93 -4.21 -8.06
CA ASP A 40 -9.28 -3.57 -9.21
C ASP A 40 -7.82 -3.22 -8.90
N ALA A 41 -7.56 -2.54 -7.76
CA ALA A 41 -6.19 -2.27 -7.32
C ALA A 41 -5.40 -3.56 -7.01
N GLY A 42 -6.06 -4.67 -6.68
CA GLY A 42 -5.45 -5.98 -6.48
C GLY A 42 -4.83 -6.57 -7.75
N ARG A 43 -5.32 -6.15 -8.92
CA ARG A 43 -4.86 -6.57 -10.25
C ARG A 43 -3.57 -5.87 -10.70
N VAL A 44 -3.07 -4.88 -9.97
CA VAL A 44 -1.76 -4.27 -10.24
C VAL A 44 -0.66 -5.12 -9.62
N VAL A 45 -0.07 -6.01 -10.41
CA VAL A 45 0.98 -6.93 -9.96
C VAL A 45 2.31 -6.20 -9.95
N VAL A 46 3.05 -6.30 -8.84
CA VAL A 46 4.37 -5.71 -8.70
C VAL A 46 5.28 -6.70 -8.00
N TRP A 47 6.47 -6.92 -8.54
CA TRP A 47 7.50 -7.73 -7.91
C TRP A 47 8.87 -7.08 -8.08
N PHE A 48 9.78 -7.46 -7.21
CA PHE A 48 11.14 -6.98 -7.21
C PHE A 48 12.09 -8.12 -7.53
N GLU A 49 12.85 -7.96 -8.60
CA GLU A 49 13.93 -8.85 -8.99
C GLU A 49 15.23 -8.31 -8.41
N ARG A 50 15.82 -9.09 -7.52
CA ARG A 50 17.12 -8.78 -6.93
C ARG A 50 18.19 -9.01 -7.99
N PRO A 51 19.19 -8.13 -8.12
CA PRO A 51 20.31 -8.37 -9.02
C PRO A 51 20.99 -9.69 -8.64
N SER A 52 21.32 -10.49 -9.64
CA SER A 52 22.14 -11.68 -9.43
C SER A 52 23.54 -11.26 -9.00
N ALA A 53 24.19 -12.09 -8.19
CA ALA A 53 25.60 -11.89 -7.86
C ALA A 53 26.50 -11.97 -9.10
N ASP A 54 26.03 -12.66 -10.14
CA ASP A 54 26.74 -12.87 -11.41
C ASP A 54 26.60 -11.68 -12.37
N ASP A 55 25.60 -10.81 -12.18
CA ASP A 55 25.36 -9.61 -13.01
C ASP A 55 26.11 -8.37 -12.50
N ALA A 56 26.90 -8.54 -11.43
CA ALA A 56 27.72 -7.48 -10.86
C ALA A 56 29.00 -7.27 -11.69
N ASP A 57 28.84 -6.84 -12.94
CA ASP A 57 29.97 -6.32 -13.71
C ASP A 57 30.49 -5.08 -12.97
N TYR A 58 31.73 -5.21 -12.48
CA TYR A 58 32.42 -4.26 -11.63
C TYR A 58 32.73 -2.96 -12.39
N GLU A 59 31.75 -2.06 -12.48
CA GLU A 59 32.00 -0.65 -12.82
C GLU A 59 32.00 0.25 -11.57
N VAL A 60 32.77 1.34 -11.71
CA VAL A 60 33.53 2.10 -10.71
C VAL A 60 32.69 2.83 -9.63
N ASP A 61 31.37 2.61 -9.57
CA ASP A 61 30.48 3.23 -8.58
C ASP A 61 29.63 2.25 -7.73
N GLN A 62 29.93 0.94 -7.82
CA GLN A 62 29.46 -0.15 -6.92
C GLN A 62 27.95 -0.14 -6.55
N THR A 63 27.10 0.54 -7.30
CA THR A 63 25.66 0.57 -7.03
C THR A 63 25.03 -0.57 -7.80
N LEU A 64 24.62 -1.64 -7.11
CA LEU A 64 23.87 -2.69 -7.78
C LEU A 64 22.50 -2.12 -8.15
N ILE A 65 21.95 -2.53 -9.28
CA ILE A 65 20.66 -2.06 -9.76
C ILE A 65 19.71 -3.25 -9.68
N GLY A 66 18.63 -3.12 -8.90
CA GLY A 66 17.53 -4.08 -8.91
C GLY A 66 16.45 -3.66 -9.88
N LEU A 67 15.63 -4.60 -10.33
CA LEU A 67 14.55 -4.34 -11.27
C LEU A 67 13.20 -4.46 -10.57
N ILE A 68 12.40 -3.39 -10.59
CA ILE A 68 11.00 -3.45 -10.21
C ILE A 68 10.18 -3.67 -11.47
N HIS A 69 9.46 -4.77 -11.50
CA HIS A 69 8.49 -5.05 -12.54
C HIS A 69 7.11 -4.65 -12.04
N ALA A 70 6.39 -3.88 -12.83
CA ALA A 70 5.02 -3.49 -12.56
C ALA A 70 4.14 -3.79 -13.77
N ARG A 71 3.08 -4.55 -13.54
CA ARG A 71 2.10 -4.92 -14.55
C ARG A 71 0.70 -4.57 -14.10
N ASN A 72 -0.02 -3.82 -14.93
CA ASN A 72 -1.40 -3.47 -14.64
C ASN A 72 -2.36 -4.41 -15.38
N THR A 73 -2.91 -5.39 -14.69
CA THR A 73 -3.98 -6.26 -15.26
C THR A 73 -5.38 -5.79 -14.89
N ALA A 74 -5.52 -4.57 -14.37
CA ALA A 74 -6.82 -3.94 -14.10
C ALA A 74 -7.47 -3.47 -15.41
N ASP A 75 -8.79 -3.23 -15.38
CA ASP A 75 -9.52 -2.73 -16.55
C ASP A 75 -9.36 -1.22 -16.75
N ARG A 76 -8.50 -0.60 -15.94
CA ARG A 76 -8.34 0.84 -15.82
C ARG A 76 -6.86 1.19 -15.62
N PRO A 77 -6.41 2.37 -16.09
CA PRO A 77 -5.06 2.83 -15.82
C PRO A 77 -4.86 3.13 -14.33
N VAL A 78 -3.61 3.02 -13.88
CA VAL A 78 -3.19 3.50 -12.56
C VAL A 78 -2.17 4.62 -12.70
N PHE A 79 -2.15 5.50 -11.72
CA PHE A 79 -1.42 6.76 -11.75
C PHE A 79 -0.37 6.83 -10.64
N ASP A 80 0.62 7.69 -10.83
CA ASP A 80 1.63 8.05 -9.83
C ASP A 80 2.28 6.82 -9.17
N LEU A 81 2.73 5.85 -9.98
CA LEU A 81 3.46 4.67 -9.50
C LEU A 81 4.78 5.12 -8.88
N ARG A 82 4.98 4.84 -7.60
CA ARG A 82 6.15 5.26 -6.83
C ARG A 82 6.72 4.08 -6.06
N VAL A 83 8.03 3.90 -6.10
CA VAL A 83 8.71 2.98 -5.19
C VAL A 83 8.99 3.67 -3.86
N VAL A 84 8.64 3.00 -2.76
CA VAL A 84 8.98 3.40 -1.40
C VAL A 84 10.24 2.65 -1.00
N ILE A 85 11.33 3.40 -0.87
CA ILE A 85 12.63 2.91 -0.45
C ILE A 85 12.81 3.29 1.02
N PHE A 86 13.16 2.33 1.88
CA PHE A 86 13.49 2.66 3.26
C PHE A 86 14.87 3.32 3.33
N PRO A 87 14.99 4.50 3.96
CA PRO A 87 16.30 5.04 4.25
C PRO A 87 16.99 4.12 5.26
N ASP A 88 18.28 4.00 5.03
CA ASP A 88 19.24 3.27 5.83
C ASP A 88 19.49 3.94 7.21
N ASP A 89 19.42 5.28 7.27
CA ASP A 89 19.62 6.05 8.51
C ASP A 89 18.32 6.42 9.24
N ASP A 90 18.45 6.72 10.54
CA ASP A 90 17.40 7.20 11.47
C ASP A 90 16.59 8.44 11.01
N ARG A 91 16.84 8.92 9.79
CA ARG A 91 16.04 9.93 9.11
C ARG A 91 14.64 9.38 8.84
N LEU A 92 13.66 10.07 9.40
CA LEU A 92 12.22 9.82 9.30
C LEU A 92 11.63 9.90 7.87
N PHE A 93 12.46 10.08 6.84
CA PHE A 93 12.04 10.36 5.48
C PHE A 93 12.16 9.11 4.60
N MET A 94 11.04 8.40 4.43
CA MET A 94 10.85 7.49 3.30
C MET A 94 11.00 8.29 2.00
N GLY A 95 12.04 8.00 1.23
CA GLY A 95 12.13 8.45 -0.15
C GLY A 95 11.09 7.70 -0.97
N SER A 96 10.31 8.45 -1.76
CA SER A 96 9.46 7.85 -2.80
C SER A 96 9.96 8.31 -4.15
N ASN A 97 10.44 7.40 -4.99
CA ASN A 97 10.84 7.72 -6.35
C ASN A 97 9.67 7.45 -7.28
N LEU A 98 9.31 8.43 -8.10
CA LEU A 98 8.30 8.24 -9.14
C LEU A 98 8.89 7.32 -10.22
N LEU A 99 8.22 6.20 -10.46
CA LEU A 99 8.57 5.23 -11.51
C LEU A 99 7.92 5.64 -12.83
N THR A 100 6.59 5.72 -12.84
CA THR A 100 5.80 6.21 -13.98
C THR A 100 4.60 7.03 -13.50
N ARG A 101 4.13 7.96 -14.35
CA ARG A 101 2.94 8.77 -14.08
C ARG A 101 1.65 8.02 -14.37
N VAL A 102 1.68 7.14 -15.37
CA VAL A 102 0.53 6.39 -15.86
C VAL A 102 1.04 5.01 -16.25
N LEU A 103 0.41 3.96 -15.73
CA LEU A 103 0.60 2.60 -16.20
C LEU A 103 -0.73 2.14 -16.81
N ALA A 104 -0.78 2.03 -18.13
CA ALA A 104 -2.00 1.76 -18.89
C ALA A 104 -2.52 0.34 -18.62
N GLN A 105 -3.76 0.08 -19.03
CA GLN A 105 -4.35 -1.26 -18.93
C GLN A 105 -3.55 -2.26 -19.77
N GLY A 106 -3.18 -3.38 -19.17
CA GLY A 106 -2.43 -4.47 -19.80
C GLY A 106 -0.93 -4.19 -19.97
N GLU A 107 -0.47 -3.00 -19.58
CA GLU A 107 0.92 -2.58 -19.72
C GLU A 107 1.80 -3.21 -18.63
N GLU A 108 3.04 -3.53 -19.02
CA GLU A 108 4.09 -4.03 -18.16
C GLU A 108 5.33 -3.16 -18.37
N GLU A 109 5.83 -2.57 -17.28
CA GLU A 109 7.03 -1.74 -17.29
C GLU A 109 8.04 -2.27 -16.27
N VAL A 110 9.32 -2.16 -16.64
CA VAL A 110 10.46 -2.56 -15.81
C VAL A 110 11.26 -1.33 -15.47
N PHE A 111 11.48 -1.11 -14.17
CA PHE A 111 12.16 0.07 -13.66
C PHE A 111 13.47 -0.33 -12.97
N PRO A 112 14.61 0.23 -13.39
CA PRO A 112 15.85 0.11 -12.62
C PRO A 112 15.72 0.93 -11.34
N VAL A 113 15.98 0.30 -10.20
CA VAL A 113 15.96 0.93 -8.88
C VAL A 113 17.31 0.64 -8.22
N PRO A 114 17.98 1.65 -7.64
CA PRO A 114 19.22 1.44 -6.93
C PRO A 114 18.99 0.42 -5.80
N PHE A 115 19.81 -0.63 -5.80
CA PHE A 115 19.78 -1.73 -4.86
C PHE A 115 21.20 -1.86 -4.31
N ARG A 116 21.47 -1.36 -3.10
CA ARG A 116 22.79 -1.49 -2.43
C ARG A 116 23.94 -0.75 -3.12
N THR A 117 24.66 0.07 -2.35
CA THR A 117 26.03 0.45 -2.68
C THR A 117 26.93 -0.63 -2.07
N ALA A 118 27.54 -1.48 -2.90
CA ALA A 118 28.70 -2.23 -2.45
C ALA A 118 29.75 -1.18 -2.06
N GLY A 119 30.25 -1.27 -0.84
CA GLY A 119 31.04 -0.22 -0.24
C GLY A 119 31.28 -0.66 1.19
N ILE A 120 32.54 -0.96 1.47
CA ILE A 120 33.03 -1.48 2.74
C ILE A 120 32.89 -0.35 3.77
N ASP A 121 31.68 -0.12 4.28
CA ASP A 121 31.45 0.13 5.71
C ASP A 121 29.97 0.24 6.08
N THR A 122 29.54 -0.78 6.83
CA THR A 122 28.57 -0.80 7.94
C THR A 122 27.08 -0.49 7.77
N LYS A 123 26.58 0.00 6.64
CA LYS A 123 25.14 0.31 6.56
C LYS A 123 24.29 -0.61 5.67
N PRO A 124 23.14 -1.13 6.16
CA PRO A 124 22.29 -2.02 5.38
C PRO A 124 21.70 -1.30 4.15
N PRO A 125 21.57 -2.00 3.01
CA PRO A 125 21.12 -1.39 1.77
C PRO A 125 19.71 -0.82 1.87
N ALA A 126 19.50 0.30 1.17
CA ALA A 126 18.20 0.89 0.94
C ALA A 126 17.39 -0.02 0.00
N GLU A 127 16.66 -0.98 0.57
CA GLU A 127 15.84 -1.92 -0.19
C GLU A 127 14.48 -1.29 -0.54
N PRO A 128 13.95 -1.53 -1.76
CA PRO A 128 12.57 -1.20 -2.07
C PRO A 128 11.65 -2.11 -1.25
N VAL A 129 10.77 -1.52 -0.44
CA VAL A 129 9.90 -2.29 0.46
C VAL A 129 8.45 -2.28 0.00
N ALA A 130 8.03 -1.24 -0.70
CA ALA A 130 6.67 -1.15 -1.19
C ALA A 130 6.57 -0.31 -2.46
N VAL A 131 5.48 -0.47 -3.18
CA VAL A 131 5.10 0.39 -4.31
C VAL A 131 3.77 1.07 -4.00
N GLU A 132 3.75 2.39 -4.07
CA GLU A 132 2.57 3.24 -3.95
C GLU A 132 2.03 3.56 -5.35
N PHE A 133 0.71 3.57 -5.51
CA PHE A 133 0.06 4.03 -6.74
C PHE A 133 -1.32 4.59 -6.41
N GLN A 134 -1.93 5.27 -7.38
CA GLN A 134 -3.24 5.87 -7.28
C GLN A 134 -4.18 5.29 -8.35
N ASP A 135 -5.39 4.89 -7.96
CA ASP A 135 -6.40 4.45 -8.93
C ASP A 135 -7.13 5.64 -9.58
N VAL A 136 -8.01 5.35 -10.55
CA VAL A 136 -8.84 6.35 -11.24
C VAL A 136 -9.75 7.13 -10.28
N ASP A 137 -10.15 6.50 -9.17
CA ASP A 137 -10.99 7.11 -8.13
C ASP A 137 -10.19 8.00 -7.16
N GLY A 138 -8.88 8.15 -7.39
CA GLY A 138 -7.97 8.95 -6.58
C GLY A 138 -7.59 8.30 -5.25
N VAL A 139 -7.90 7.02 -5.07
CA VAL A 139 -7.50 6.26 -3.88
C VAL A 139 -6.06 5.82 -4.05
N ARG A 140 -5.26 6.12 -3.02
CA ARG A 140 -3.88 5.65 -2.95
C ARG A 140 -3.80 4.27 -2.35
N TRP A 141 -3.07 3.42 -3.03
CA TRP A 141 -2.78 2.05 -2.66
C TRP A 141 -1.29 1.89 -2.45
N LEU A 142 -0.94 0.96 -1.58
CA LEU A 142 0.43 0.62 -1.26
C LEU A 142 0.53 -0.90 -1.26
N ARG A 143 1.36 -1.43 -2.13
CA ARG A 143 1.66 -2.85 -2.22
C ARG A 143 3.00 -3.11 -1.55
N ASP A 144 2.97 -3.89 -0.47
CA ASP A 144 4.17 -4.39 0.20
C ASP A 144 4.85 -5.42 -0.72
N LEU A 145 6.12 -5.19 -1.08
CA LEU A 145 6.88 -6.07 -1.99
C LEU A 145 7.30 -7.39 -1.33
N GLU A 146 7.43 -7.40 0.00
CA GLU A 146 7.82 -8.59 0.76
C GLU A 146 6.64 -9.55 0.96
N THR A 147 5.48 -8.99 1.33
CA THR A 147 4.29 -9.80 1.64
C THR A 147 3.27 -9.85 0.51
N SER A 148 3.51 -9.09 -0.57
CA SER A 148 2.58 -8.85 -1.68
C SER A 148 1.21 -8.31 -1.24
N THR A 149 1.09 -7.81 0.00
CA THR A 149 -0.18 -7.36 0.56
C THR A 149 -0.52 -5.94 0.12
N LEU A 150 -1.81 -5.73 -0.19
CA LEU A 150 -2.33 -4.45 -0.64
C LEU A 150 -2.99 -3.67 0.49
N HIS A 151 -2.49 -2.46 0.73
CA HIS A 151 -2.96 -1.52 1.74
C HIS A 151 -3.55 -0.27 1.12
N ARG A 152 -4.68 0.20 1.64
CA ARG A 152 -5.25 1.50 1.28
C ARG A 152 -4.60 2.60 2.11
N LEU A 153 -3.94 3.55 1.47
CA LEU A 153 -3.42 4.75 2.13
C LEU A 153 -4.55 5.77 2.29
N ARG A 154 -4.83 6.16 3.54
CA ARG A 154 -5.73 7.28 3.82
C ARG A 154 -4.89 8.55 3.95
N PRO A 155 -5.28 9.67 3.31
CA PRO A 155 -4.48 10.91 3.27
C PRO A 155 -4.11 11.49 4.64
N ARG A 156 -4.79 11.09 5.73
CA ARG A 156 -4.53 11.55 7.11
C ARG A 156 -3.79 10.58 8.04
N ARG A 157 -3.31 9.41 7.57
CA ARG A 157 -2.69 8.42 8.50
C ARG A 157 -1.19 8.17 8.24
N ARG A 158 -0.34 8.92 8.96
CA ARG A 158 1.10 8.63 9.17
C ARG A 158 1.40 7.19 9.66
N ARG A 159 0.39 6.47 10.14
CA ARG A 159 0.49 5.15 10.81
C ARG A 159 0.87 3.98 9.90
N VAL A 160 0.57 4.04 8.59
CA VAL A 160 0.96 2.95 7.66
C VAL A 160 2.48 2.94 7.50
N ARG A 161 3.09 4.11 7.33
CA ARG A 161 4.56 4.27 7.26
C ARG A 161 5.24 3.76 8.53
N THR A 162 4.72 4.12 9.70
CA THR A 162 5.24 3.61 10.98
C THR A 162 5.12 2.09 11.11
N TYR A 163 4.06 1.48 10.55
CA TYR A 163 3.88 0.04 10.57
C TYR A 163 4.90 -0.68 9.68
N LEU A 164 5.06 -0.23 8.44
CA LEU A 164 6.07 -0.80 7.54
C LEU A 164 7.47 -0.67 8.15
N ARG A 165 7.78 0.46 8.81
CA ARG A 165 9.05 0.62 9.54
C ARG A 165 9.22 -0.45 10.61
N ARG A 166 8.18 -0.69 11.41
CA ARG A 166 8.21 -1.73 12.46
C ARG A 166 8.32 -3.13 11.86
N GLN A 167 7.68 -3.39 10.74
CA GLN A 167 7.75 -4.68 10.04
C GLN A 167 9.14 -4.90 9.45
N TRP A 168 9.71 -3.89 8.79
CA TRP A 168 11.07 -3.94 8.25
C TRP A 168 12.11 -4.12 9.37
N LEU A 169 12.05 -3.33 10.44
CA LEU A 169 12.94 -3.51 11.60
C LEU A 169 12.81 -4.91 12.23
N PHE A 170 11.59 -5.47 12.25
CA PHE A 170 11.36 -6.82 12.73
C PHE A 170 12.01 -7.86 11.81
N VAL A 171 11.86 -7.73 10.50
CA VAL A 171 12.51 -8.63 9.53
C VAL A 171 14.03 -8.49 9.58
N ARG A 172 14.56 -7.27 9.70
CA ARG A 172 15.99 -7.00 9.86
C ARG A 172 16.57 -7.64 11.13
N ASN A 173 15.89 -7.50 12.26
CA ASN A 173 16.40 -8.00 13.55
C ASN A 173 16.23 -9.51 13.73
N PHE A 174 15.25 -10.13 13.08
CA PHE A 174 14.93 -11.56 13.26
C PHE A 174 15.19 -12.42 12.02
N GLY A 175 15.56 -11.82 10.87
CA GLY A 175 15.89 -12.50 9.62
C GLY A 175 14.78 -13.43 9.14
N TRP A 176 15.16 -14.58 8.59
CA TRP A 176 14.29 -15.71 8.24
C TRP A 176 13.26 -16.11 9.31
N LYS A 177 13.54 -15.94 10.62
CA LYS A 177 12.56 -16.25 11.69
C LYS A 177 11.34 -15.32 11.63
N ALA A 178 11.47 -14.13 11.06
CA ALA A 178 10.34 -13.22 10.87
C ALA A 178 9.27 -13.77 9.90
N PHE A 179 9.64 -14.74 9.06
CA PHE A 179 8.73 -15.40 8.12
C PHE A 179 8.03 -16.62 8.72
N ASP A 180 8.53 -17.20 9.82
CA ASP A 180 7.82 -18.25 10.55
C ASP A 180 6.56 -17.67 11.21
N ARG A 181 5.40 -18.15 10.75
CA ARG A 181 4.08 -17.73 11.22
C ARG A 181 3.89 -17.95 12.71
N ARG A 182 4.51 -18.98 13.31
CA ARG A 182 4.46 -19.25 14.76
C ARG A 182 5.29 -18.24 15.54
N PHE A 183 6.50 -17.94 15.06
CA PHE A 183 7.37 -16.91 15.65
C PHE A 183 6.73 -15.52 15.57
N ARG A 184 6.19 -15.17 14.40
CA ARG A 184 5.53 -13.88 14.15
C ARG A 184 4.32 -13.67 15.07
N ARG A 185 3.56 -14.71 15.42
CA ARG A 185 2.44 -14.60 16.37
C ARG A 185 2.87 -14.22 17.79
N HIS A 186 4.09 -14.57 18.19
CA HIS A 186 4.58 -14.34 19.56
C HIS A 186 5.39 -13.04 19.69
N VAL A 187 6.16 -12.70 18.65
CA VAL A 187 7.18 -11.64 18.75
C VAL A 187 6.88 -10.42 17.89
N ALA A 188 6.04 -10.55 16.84
CA ALA A 188 5.80 -9.43 15.95
C ALA A 188 5.08 -8.28 16.67
N PRO A 189 5.44 -7.02 16.37
CA PRO A 189 4.71 -5.87 16.88
C PRO A 189 3.23 -6.06 16.54
N LYS A 190 2.36 -6.00 17.55
CA LYS A 190 0.90 -6.15 17.38
C LYS A 190 0.47 -5.33 16.16
N GLY A 191 -0.14 -6.03 15.19
CA GLY A 191 -0.59 -5.42 13.94
C GLY A 191 -1.39 -4.15 14.24
N PRO A 192 -1.17 -3.07 13.50
CA PRO A 192 -1.72 -1.78 13.86
C PRO A 192 -3.24 -1.85 13.82
N SER A 193 -3.92 -1.18 14.76
CA SER A 193 -5.37 -1.30 14.98
C SER A 193 -6.24 -0.93 13.78
N TRP A 194 -5.67 -0.35 12.72
CA TRP A 194 -6.35 -0.10 11.45
C TRP A 194 -6.48 -1.33 10.54
N ARG A 195 -5.88 -2.47 10.92
CA ARG A 195 -6.10 -3.78 10.30
C ARG A 195 -7.44 -4.42 10.69
N ARG A 196 -8.15 -3.90 11.70
CA ARG A 196 -9.50 -4.33 12.09
C ARG A 196 -10.56 -3.43 11.47
#